data_AF-A0A9N9P0Y6-F1
#
_entry.id   AF-A0A9N9P0Y6-F1
#
_cell.length_a   1.000
_cell.length_b   1.000
_cell.length_c   1.000
_cell.angle_alpha   90.00
_cell.angle_beta   90.00
_cell.angle_gamma   90.00
#
_symmetry.space_group_name_H-M   'P 1'
#
loop_
_entity.id
_entity.type
_entity.pdbx_description
1 polymer ?
#
loop_
_entity_poly.entity_id
_entity_poly.type
_entity_poly.pdbx_seq_one_letter_code
_entity_poly.pdbx_strand_id
1 'polypeptide(L)' 'SNVLIIYQQSERDLVAFRDFKVHRDKVTHVLYWLKANNSYYSEIVINNETLQSLPEDGFIN' A
#
# COMPACT_ATOMS: atom_id res chain seq x y z
N SER A 1 -3.69 19.76 -0.91
CA SER A 1 -2.92 18.53 -1.15
C SER A 1 -3.81 17.51 -1.83
N ASN A 2 -3.45 17.05 -3.04
CA ASN A 2 -4.26 16.10 -3.80
C ASN A 2 -3.76 14.68 -3.51
N VAL A 3 -4.54 13.91 -2.76
CA VAL A 3 -4.31 12.48 -2.56
C VAL A 3 -5.13 11.74 -3.61
N LEU A 4 -4.47 10.99 -4.49
CA LEU A 4 -5.14 10.11 -5.43
C LEU A 4 -5.43 8.78 -4.72
N ILE A 5 -6.69 8.53 -4.39
CA ILE A 5 -7.15 7.25 -3.84
C ILE A 5 -7.84 6.50 -4.99
N ILE A 6 -7.27 5.37 -5.41
CA ILE A 6 -7.87 4.49 -6.41
C ILE A 6 -8.71 3.46 -5.66
N TYR A 7 -10.03 3.51 -5.82
CA TYR A 7 -10.95 2.49 -5.29
C TYR A 7 -11.68 1.80 -6.45
N GLN A 8 -11.56 0.47 -6.55
CA GLN A 8 -12.34 -0.32 -7.50
C GLN A 8 -13.67 -0.71 -6.86
N GLN A 9 -14.75 -0.03 -7.25
CA GLN A 9 -16.07 -0.28 -6.70
C GLN A 9 -16.81 -1.29 -7.58
N SER A 10 -16.85 -2.56 -7.17
CA SER A 10 -17.77 -3.56 -7.74
C SER A 10 -19.00 -3.67 -6.82
N GLU A 11 -20.20 -3.44 -7.37
CA GLU A 11 -21.50 -3.39 -6.67
C GLU A 11 -21.98 -4.71 -6.00
N ARG A 12 -21.09 -5.66 -5.67
CA ARG A 12 -21.49 -6.99 -5.17
C ARG A 12 -20.90 -7.43 -3.83
N ASP A 13 -20.25 -6.58 -3.05
CA ASP A 13 -19.44 -7.04 -1.93
C ASP A 13 -19.60 -6.23 -0.63
N LEU A 14 -20.84 -6.08 -0.15
CA LEU A 14 -21.08 -5.64 1.24
C LEU A 14 -20.53 -6.64 2.29
N VAL A 15 -20.01 -7.79 1.87
CA VAL A 15 -19.41 -8.86 2.71
C VAL A 15 -17.89 -9.01 2.49
N ALA A 16 -17.28 -8.28 1.55
CA ALA A 16 -15.88 -8.51 1.17
C ALA A 16 -14.92 -7.36 1.52
N PHE A 17 -15.06 -6.77 2.72
CA PHE A 17 -13.86 -6.31 3.44
C PHE A 17 -13.06 -7.55 3.81
N ARG A 18 -12.40 -8.12 2.82
CA ARG A 18 -11.52 -9.25 2.99
C ARG A 18 -10.27 -8.65 3.60
N ASP A 19 -10.08 -8.87 4.90
CA ASP A 19 -8.90 -8.40 5.61
C ASP A 19 -7.65 -8.74 4.80
N PHE A 20 -6.95 -7.70 4.32
CA PHE A 20 -5.74 -7.90 3.56
C PHE A 20 -4.62 -8.20 4.54
N LYS A 21 -4.08 -9.41 4.46
CA LYS A 21 -2.88 -9.76 5.21
C LYS A 21 -1.70 -9.00 4.61
N VAL A 22 -1.14 -8.10 5.41
CA VAL A 22 0.00 -7.26 5.09
C VAL A 22 1.19 -7.69 5.91
N HIS A 23 2.35 -7.61 5.26
CA HIS A 23 3.64 -7.79 5.88
C HIS A 23 4.47 -6.55 5.56
N ARG A 24 4.74 -5.73 6.57
CA ARG A 24 5.39 -4.41 6.43
C ARG A 24 6.69 -4.48 5.64
N ASP A 25 7.57 -5.44 5.95
CA ASP A 25 8.87 -5.59 5.29
C ASP A 25 8.74 -5.90 3.80
N LYS A 26 7.76 -6.72 3.40
CA LYS A 26 7.49 -7.02 1.99
C LYS A 26 7.01 -5.78 1.25
N VAL A 27 6.06 -5.03 1.82
CA VAL A 27 5.55 -3.80 1.22
C VAL A 27 6.68 -2.78 1.08
N THR A 28 7.48 -2.62 2.14
CA THR A 28 8.63 -1.72 2.16
C THR A 28 9.63 -2.07 1.06
N HIS A 29 10.02 -3.34 0.96
CA HIS A 29 10.96 -3.80 -0.05
C HIS A 29 10.45 -3.55 -1.47
N VAL A 30 9.19 -3.88 -1.76
CA VAL A 30 8.58 -3.68 -3.08
C VAL A 30 8.54 -2.21 -3.46
N LEU A 31 8.19 -1.31 -2.52
CA LEU A 31 8.15 0.12 -2.80
C LEU A 31 9.53 0.71 -3.09
N TYR A 32 10.55 0.33 -2.32
CA TYR A 32 11.92 0.75 -2.59
C TYR A 32 12.45 0.17 -3.91
N TRP A 33 12.16 -1.10 -4.19
CA TRP A 33 12.50 -1.72 -5.47
C TRP A 33 11.83 -0.97 -6.63
N LEU A 34 10.54 -0.68 -6.54
CA LEU A 34 9.78 0.02 -7.57
C LEU A 34 10.36 1.40 -7.83
N LYS A 35 10.63 2.19 -6.78
CA LYS A 35 11.25 3.52 -6.88
C LYS A 35 12.63 3.47 -7.55
N ALA A 36 13.44 2.46 -7.21
CA ALA A 36 14.80 2.33 -7.74
C ALA A 36 14.84 1.84 -9.20
N ASN A 37 13.87 1.04 -9.62
CA ASN A 37 13.92 0.32 -10.92
C ASN A 37 12.95 0.87 -11.96
N ASN A 38 12.05 1.79 -11.59
CA ASN A 38 11.06 2.33 -12.50
C ASN A 38 11.10 3.86 -12.49
N SER A 39 11.52 4.45 -13.62
CA SER A 39 11.68 5.90 -13.78
C SER A 39 10.37 6.68 -13.63
N TYR A 40 9.22 6.04 -13.86
CA TYR A 40 7.92 6.67 -13.61
C TYR A 40 7.66 6.94 -12.12
N TYR A 41 8.38 6.25 -11.23
CA TYR A 41 8.26 6.37 -9.78
C TYR A 41 9.52 6.94 -9.12
N SER A 42 10.50 7.42 -9.89
CA SER A 42 11.77 7.91 -9.33
C SER A 42 11.59 9.08 -8.35
N GLU A 43 10.55 9.90 -8.55
CA GLU A 43 10.28 11.09 -7.74
C GLU A 43 9.29 10.85 -6.58
N ILE A 44 8.74 9.63 -6.42
CA ILE A 44 7.78 9.38 -5.33
C ILE A 44 8.49 9.45 -3.97
N VAL A 45 7.86 10.12 -3.01
CA VAL A 45 8.33 10.13 -1.62
C VAL A 45 7.58 9.03 -0.87
N ILE A 46 8.32 8.06 -0.33
CA ILE A 46 7.76 7.01 0.50
C ILE A 46 7.58 7.59 1.91
N ASN A 47 6.33 7.69 2.37
CA ASN A 47 6.04 8.13 3.74
C ASN A 47 6.36 7.01 4.73
N ASN A 48 7.45 7.19 5.49
CA ASN A 48 7.87 6.21 6.47
C ASN A 48 6.87 6.08 7.63
N GLU A 49 6.18 7.14 8.05
CA GLU A 49 5.16 7.06 9.11
C GLU A 49 4.00 6.14 8.70
N THR A 50 3.56 6.24 7.44
CA THR A 50 2.53 5.35 6.88
C THR A 50 3.04 3.91 6.73
N LEU A 51 4.31 3.70 6.44
CA LEU A 51 4.89 2.35 6.43
C LEU A 51 4.95 1.75 7.84
N GLN A 52 5.32 2.56 8.84
CA GLN A 52 5.38 2.09 10.23
C GLN A 52 3.99 1.83 10.82
N SER A 53 2.93 2.46 10.30
CA SER A 53 1.56 2.12 10.70
C SER A 53 1.07 0.78 10.15
N LEU A 54 1.79 0.15 9.21
CA LEU A 54 1.45 -1.19 8.72
C LEU A 54 1.77 -2.26 9.77
N PRO A 55 0.94 -3.32 9.86
CA PRO A 55 1.26 -4.47 10.69
C PRO A 55 2.54 -5.15 10.21
N GLU A 56 3.33 -5.65 11.16
CA GLU A 56 4.57 -6.39 10.86
C GLU A 56 4.27 -7.64 10.03
N ASP A 57 3.33 -8.46 10.51
CA ASP A 57 2.66 -9.53 9.77
C ASP A 57 1.24 -9.65 10.32
N GLY A 58 0.24 -9.16 9.60
CA GLY A 58 -1.12 -9.07 10.13
C GLY A 58 -2.12 -8.46 9.17
N PHE A 59 -3.34 -8.29 9.63
CA PHE A 59 -4.41 -7.74 8.82
C PHE A 59 -4.48 -6.22 8.96
N ILE A 60 -4.85 -5.53 7.88
CA ILE A 60 -5.25 -4.12 7.95
C ILE A 60 -6.73 -4.09 8.37
N ASN A 61 -7.00 -3.46 9.51
CA ASN A 61 -8.35 -3.11 9.97
C ASN A 61 -8.81 -1.78 9.35
#